data_AF-A0A672P0Z1-F1
#
_entry.id   AF-A0A672P0Z1-F1
#
_cell.length_a   1.000
_cell.length_b   1.000
_cell.length_c   1.000
_cell.angle_alpha   90.00
_cell.angle_beta   90.00
_cell.angle_gamma   90.00
#
_symmetry.space_group_name_H-M   'P 1'
#
loop_
_entity.id
_entity.type
_entity.pdbx_description
1 polymer ?
#
loop_
_entity_poly.entity_id
_entity_poly.type
_entity_poly.pdbx_seq_one_letter_code
_entity_poly.pdbx_strand_id
1 'polypeptide(L)'
;VVVIMNRAWVLFKSHPYISNVVGYTTLFATADLIQQSMLHSINWAQTARVALVGFCFHANFNYHWLRGLERMFPGGGIRRVSLKVFLDQLFAAPMTISAFYIGLSTLEGAEDPLEDWRTKFWTSYKLLREHLGGVMQIFPHSEVDMWGRVRTSRFR
;
A
#
# COMPACT_ATOMS: atom_id res chain seq x y z
N VAL A 1 -25.51 16.23 13.18
CA VAL A 1 -24.12 15.69 13.04
C VAL A 1 -23.93 14.38 13.80
N VAL A 2 -24.16 14.33 15.11
CA VAL A 2 -23.94 13.12 15.95
C VAL A 2 -24.75 11.88 15.50
N VAL A 3 -26.05 12.03 15.18
CA VAL A 3 -26.89 10.91 14.73
C VAL A 3 -26.45 10.36 13.36
N ILE A 4 -26.02 11.22 12.46
CA ILE A 4 -25.49 10.84 11.12
C ILE A 4 -24.17 10.08 11.31
N MET A 5 -23.30 10.58 12.19
CA MET A 5 -22.03 9.95 12.54
C MET A 5 -22.25 8.56 13.15
N ASN A 6 -23.26 8.39 14.00
CA ASN A 6 -23.58 7.11 14.63
C ASN A 6 -24.12 6.07 13.61
N ARG A 7 -24.94 6.50 12.65
CA ARG A 7 -25.45 5.63 11.57
C ARG A 7 -24.36 5.24 10.57
N ALA A 8 -23.52 6.20 10.17
CA ALA A 8 -22.37 5.94 9.31
C ALA A 8 -21.38 4.97 9.97
N TRP A 9 -21.16 5.10 11.28
CA TRP A 9 -20.30 4.19 12.04
C TRP A 9 -20.85 2.76 12.10
N VAL A 10 -22.16 2.60 12.30
CA VAL A 10 -22.83 1.29 12.29
C VAL A 10 -22.77 0.65 10.89
N LEU A 11 -22.98 1.43 9.82
CA LEU A 11 -22.83 0.96 8.44
C LEU A 11 -21.38 0.56 8.13
N PHE A 12 -20.42 1.36 8.59
CA PHE A 12 -18.99 1.08 8.44
C PHE A 12 -18.59 -0.24 9.10
N LYS A 13 -19.10 -0.48 10.31
CA LYS A 13 -18.81 -1.71 11.08
C LYS A 13 -19.50 -2.95 10.52
N SER A 14 -20.71 -2.80 9.97
CA SER A 14 -21.50 -3.92 9.43
C SER A 14 -20.97 -4.43 8.07
N HIS A 15 -20.31 -3.57 7.28
CA HIS A 15 -19.78 -3.93 5.97
C HIS A 15 -18.28 -3.59 5.86
N PRO A 16 -17.39 -4.34 6.55
CA PRO A 16 -15.98 -4.00 6.65
C PRO A 16 -15.26 -4.03 5.30
N TYR A 17 -15.69 -4.90 4.36
CA TYR A 17 -15.12 -4.94 3.02
C TYR A 17 -15.49 -3.70 2.20
N ILE A 18 -16.79 -3.37 2.09
CA ILE A 18 -17.27 -2.19 1.35
C ILE A 18 -16.64 -0.92 1.91
N SER A 19 -16.56 -0.83 3.23
CA SER A 19 -15.96 0.31 3.94
C SER A 19 -14.47 0.46 3.65
N ASN A 20 -13.72 -0.65 3.57
CA ASN A 20 -12.32 -0.61 3.15
C ASN A 20 -12.21 -0.16 1.70
N VAL A 21 -13.02 -0.73 0.79
CA VAL A 21 -12.96 -0.41 -0.64
C VAL A 21 -13.24 1.07 -0.89
N VAL A 22 -14.31 1.61 -0.29
CA VAL A 22 -14.67 3.02 -0.39
C VAL A 22 -13.60 3.91 0.25
N GLY A 23 -13.08 3.51 1.41
CA GLY A 23 -12.03 4.24 2.12
C GLY A 23 -10.76 4.38 1.29
N TYR A 24 -10.22 3.26 0.79
CA TYR A 24 -9.02 3.27 -0.05
C TYR A 24 -9.23 4.04 -1.35
N THR A 25 -10.36 3.84 -2.04
CA THR A 25 -10.66 4.56 -3.29
C THR A 25 -10.69 6.06 -3.08
N THR A 26 -11.37 6.52 -2.01
CA THR A 26 -11.44 7.94 -1.66
C THR A 26 -10.06 8.51 -1.34
N LEU A 27 -9.23 7.75 -0.60
CA LEU A 27 -7.87 8.18 -0.26
C LEU A 27 -7.01 8.37 -1.51
N PHE A 28 -7.04 7.42 -2.45
CA PHE A 28 -6.28 7.52 -3.70
C PHE A 28 -6.74 8.71 -4.57
N ALA A 29 -8.05 8.88 -4.75
CA ALA A 29 -8.60 10.00 -5.51
C ALA A 29 -8.26 11.36 -4.86
N THR A 30 -8.34 11.45 -3.53
CA THR A 30 -8.02 12.68 -2.80
C THR A 30 -6.53 13.00 -2.86
N ALA A 31 -5.66 12.00 -2.73
CA ALA A 31 -4.21 12.18 -2.84
C ALA A 31 -3.82 12.73 -4.23
N ASP A 32 -4.42 12.19 -5.29
CA ASP A 32 -4.22 12.67 -6.66
C ASP A 32 -4.74 14.11 -6.85
N LEU A 33 -5.93 14.44 -6.34
CA LEU A 33 -6.44 15.82 -6.39
C LEU A 33 -5.52 16.81 -5.67
N ILE A 34 -5.02 16.45 -4.48
CA ILE A 34 -4.07 17.27 -3.74
C ILE A 34 -2.80 17.44 -4.56
N GLN A 35 -2.23 16.35 -5.06
CA GLN A 35 -1.01 16.39 -5.87
C GLN A 35 -1.17 17.27 -7.10
N GLN A 36 -2.28 17.13 -7.82
CA GLN A 36 -2.58 17.96 -8.98
C GLN A 36 -2.73 19.42 -8.57
N SER A 37 -3.49 19.73 -7.51
CA SER A 37 -3.70 21.12 -7.06
C SER A 37 -2.42 21.87 -6.68
N MET A 38 -1.37 21.15 -6.26
CA MET A 38 -0.09 21.73 -5.86
C MET A 38 0.89 21.92 -7.01
N LEU A 39 0.74 21.17 -8.10
CA LEU A 39 1.73 21.08 -9.18
C LEU A 39 1.18 21.52 -10.54
N HIS A 40 -0.12 21.39 -10.77
CA HIS A 40 -0.77 21.56 -12.07
C HIS A 40 -2.23 22.05 -11.95
N SER A 41 -2.94 22.16 -13.08
CA SER A 41 -4.39 22.32 -13.08
C SER A 41 -5.08 20.97 -12.82
N ILE A 42 -6.26 21.01 -12.18
CA ILE A 42 -7.03 19.79 -11.88
C ILE A 42 -7.55 19.15 -13.17
N ASN A 43 -7.15 17.91 -13.41
CA ASN A 43 -7.62 17.03 -14.47
C ASN A 43 -8.50 15.92 -13.88
N TRP A 44 -9.81 16.12 -13.96
CA TRP A 44 -10.80 15.18 -13.47
C TRP A 44 -10.76 13.80 -14.15
N ALA A 45 -10.37 13.73 -15.42
CA ALA A 45 -10.23 12.46 -16.12
C ALA A 45 -9.08 11.63 -15.53
N GLN A 46 -7.99 12.29 -15.13
CA GLN A 46 -6.88 11.64 -14.46
C GLN A 46 -7.30 11.08 -13.10
N THR A 47 -7.98 11.90 -12.29
CA THR A 47 -8.49 11.46 -11.00
C THR A 47 -9.47 10.30 -11.13
N ALA A 48 -10.31 10.29 -12.17
CA ALA A 48 -11.21 9.17 -12.44
C ALA A 48 -10.46 7.87 -12.77
N ARG A 49 -9.38 7.93 -13.55
CA ARG A 49 -8.53 6.75 -13.84
C ARG A 49 -7.82 6.26 -12.58
N VAL A 50 -7.26 7.17 -11.78
CA VAL A 50 -6.62 6.84 -10.49
C VAL A 50 -7.64 6.20 -9.54
N ALA A 51 -8.85 6.75 -9.45
CA ALA A 51 -9.93 6.19 -8.65
C ALA A 51 -10.34 4.79 -9.14
N LEU A 52 -10.41 4.56 -10.45
CA LEU A 52 -10.70 3.24 -11.03
C LEU A 52 -9.62 2.22 -10.68
N VAL A 53 -8.34 2.56 -10.82
CA VAL A 53 -7.23 1.68 -10.43
C VAL A 53 -7.23 1.43 -8.91
N GLY A 54 -7.50 2.48 -8.13
CA GLY A 54 -7.67 2.42 -6.69
C GLY A 54 -8.78 1.45 -6.27
N PHE A 55 -9.94 1.55 -6.91
CA PHE A 55 -11.12 0.74 -6.64
C PHE A 55 -10.98 -0.71 -7.10
N CYS A 56 -10.58 -0.92 -8.37
CA CYS A 56 -10.56 -2.25 -8.97
C CYS A 56 -9.43 -3.12 -8.40
N PHE A 57 -8.25 -2.55 -8.17
CA PHE A 57 -7.09 -3.31 -7.72
C PHE A 57 -6.73 -3.01 -6.26
N HIS A 58 -6.34 -1.77 -5.94
CA HIS A 58 -5.69 -1.45 -4.66
C HIS A 58 -6.55 -1.76 -3.45
N ALA A 59 -7.82 -1.36 -3.49
CA ALA A 59 -8.78 -1.58 -2.44
C ALA A 59 -8.97 -3.07 -2.13
N ASN A 60 -9.14 -3.89 -3.18
CA ASN A 60 -9.32 -5.34 -3.06
C ASN A 60 -8.04 -6.01 -2.57
N PHE A 61 -6.92 -5.68 -3.19
CA PHE A 61 -5.62 -6.22 -2.84
C PHE A 61 -5.26 -5.92 -1.39
N ASN A 62 -5.36 -4.66 -0.94
CA ASN A 62 -5.06 -4.27 0.43
C ASN A 62 -5.94 -5.00 1.45
N TYR A 63 -7.25 -5.09 1.19
CA TYR A 63 -8.16 -5.79 2.10
C TYR A 63 -7.74 -7.26 2.31
N HIS A 64 -7.45 -7.97 1.23
CA HIS A 64 -7.05 -9.38 1.31
C HIS A 64 -5.63 -9.54 1.86
N TRP A 65 -4.69 -8.68 1.46
CA TRP A 65 -3.30 -8.72 1.87
C TRP A 65 -3.13 -8.47 3.36
N LEU A 66 -3.70 -7.37 3.89
CA LEU A 66 -3.63 -7.06 5.32
C LEU A 66 -4.28 -8.16 6.17
N ARG A 67 -5.40 -8.72 5.70
CA ARG A 67 -6.05 -9.85 6.37
C ARG A 67 -5.20 -11.14 6.28
N GLY A 68 -4.45 -11.33 5.20
CA GLY A 68 -3.45 -12.40 5.08
C GLY A 68 -2.30 -12.22 6.06
N LEU A 69 -1.72 -11.02 6.12
CA LEU A 69 -0.65 -10.66 7.06
C LEU A 69 -1.07 -10.86 8.52
N GLU A 70 -2.31 -10.49 8.87
CA GLU A 70 -2.83 -10.71 10.23
C GLU A 70 -3.03 -12.19 10.54
N ARG A 71 -3.37 -13.03 9.56
CA ARG A 71 -3.45 -14.48 9.76
C ARG A 71 -2.07 -15.13 9.89
N MET A 72 -1.08 -14.68 9.13
CA MET A 72 0.29 -15.21 9.17
C MET A 72 1.04 -14.76 10.44
N PHE A 73 0.84 -13.52 10.87
CA PHE A 73 1.52 -12.92 12.02
C PHE A 73 0.51 -12.27 12.98
N PRO A 74 -0.34 -13.04 13.66
CA PRO A 74 -1.42 -12.47 14.48
C PRO A 74 -0.87 -11.62 15.62
N GLY A 75 -1.50 -10.49 15.92
CA GLY A 75 -1.16 -9.62 17.07
C GLY A 75 -0.28 -8.41 16.74
N GLY A 76 -0.18 -7.50 17.71
CA GLY A 76 0.40 -6.15 17.54
C GLY A 76 1.74 -5.89 18.22
N GLY A 77 2.48 -6.94 18.62
CA GLY A 77 3.81 -6.76 19.23
C GLY A 77 4.82 -6.18 18.23
N ILE A 78 5.75 -5.35 18.70
CA ILE A 78 6.68 -4.58 17.84
C ILE A 78 7.37 -5.43 16.78
N ARG A 79 7.89 -6.62 17.15
CA ARG A 79 8.53 -7.57 16.21
C ARG A 79 7.57 -8.05 15.11
N ARG A 80 6.33 -8.35 15.45
CA ARG A 80 5.31 -8.82 14.49
C ARG A 80 4.89 -7.71 13.55
N VAL A 81 4.72 -6.49 14.08
CA VAL A 81 4.41 -5.31 13.28
C VAL A 81 5.56 -4.98 12.33
N SER A 82 6.81 -5.00 12.80
CA SER A 82 7.98 -4.77 11.93
C SER A 82 8.09 -5.82 10.82
N LEU A 83 7.78 -7.09 11.09
CA LEU A 83 7.77 -8.13 10.06
C LEU A 83 6.65 -7.92 9.04
N LYS A 84 5.46 -7.51 9.48
CA LYS A 84 4.35 -7.14 8.57
C LYS A 84 4.77 -6.01 7.65
N VAL A 85 5.34 -4.93 8.21
CA VAL A 85 5.84 -3.79 7.43
C VAL A 85 6.92 -4.24 6.45
N PHE A 86 7.87 -5.06 6.89
CA PHE A 86 8.91 -5.57 6.00
C PHE A 86 8.34 -6.36 4.82
N LEU A 87 7.40 -7.28 5.07
CA LEU A 87 6.75 -8.05 4.00
C LEU A 87 5.89 -7.17 3.09
N ASP A 88 5.23 -6.18 3.65
CA ASP A 88 4.42 -5.22 2.91
C ASP A 88 5.30 -4.43 1.92
N GLN A 89 6.41 -3.90 2.41
CA GLN A 89 7.36 -3.16 1.58
C GLN A 89 8.10 -4.08 0.58
N LEU A 90 8.34 -5.35 0.91
CA LEU A 90 9.04 -6.27 0.01
C LEU A 90 8.14 -6.82 -1.11
N PHE A 91 6.86 -7.05 -0.83
CA PHE A 91 5.96 -7.74 -1.76
C PHE A 91 4.78 -6.87 -2.20
N ALA A 92 4.02 -6.33 -1.26
CA ALA A 92 2.82 -5.56 -1.57
C ALA A 92 3.14 -4.25 -2.28
N ALA A 93 4.15 -3.51 -1.83
CA ALA A 93 4.52 -2.24 -2.43
C ALA A 93 4.98 -2.39 -3.90
N PRO A 94 5.86 -3.32 -4.29
CA PRO A 94 6.20 -3.54 -5.70
C PRO A 94 5.01 -3.96 -6.56
N MET A 95 4.12 -4.82 -6.04
CA MET A 95 2.91 -5.23 -6.76
C MET A 95 1.94 -4.07 -6.98
N THR A 96 1.72 -3.27 -5.94
CA THR A 96 0.90 -2.04 -5.92
C THR A 96 1.40 -1.03 -6.94
N ILE A 97 2.70 -0.70 -6.91
CA ILE A 97 3.33 0.24 -7.85
C ILE A 97 3.22 -0.27 -9.29
N SER A 98 3.39 -1.58 -9.49
CA SER A 98 3.28 -2.18 -10.83
C SER A 98 1.88 -2.08 -11.39
N ALA A 99 0.88 -2.47 -10.60
CA ALA A 99 -0.52 -2.37 -10.98
C ALA A 99 -0.95 -0.92 -11.20
N PHE A 100 -0.41 0.03 -10.43
CA PHE A 100 -0.67 1.44 -10.61
C PHE A 100 -0.21 1.94 -11.99
N TYR A 101 1.08 1.79 -12.31
CA TYR A 101 1.61 2.28 -13.58
C TYR A 101 0.99 1.57 -14.78
N ILE A 102 0.94 0.23 -14.77
CA ILE A 102 0.38 -0.53 -15.88
C ILE A 102 -1.11 -0.19 -16.07
N GLY A 103 -1.87 -0.16 -14.98
CA GLY A 103 -3.30 0.14 -15.02
C GLY A 103 -3.58 1.56 -15.51
N LEU A 104 -2.81 2.54 -15.02
CA LEU A 104 -2.97 3.92 -15.42
C LEU A 104 -2.60 4.14 -16.90
N SER A 105 -1.43 3.64 -17.34
CA SER A 105 -1.01 3.73 -18.74
C SER A 105 -2.00 3.05 -19.69
N THR A 106 -2.60 1.92 -19.26
CA THR A 106 -3.65 1.25 -20.03
C THR A 106 -4.91 2.12 -20.15
N LEU A 107 -5.35 2.75 -19.05
CA LEU A 107 -6.53 3.64 -19.06
C LEU A 107 -6.29 4.98 -19.76
N GLU A 108 -5.04 5.40 -19.88
CA GLU A 108 -4.62 6.54 -20.70
C GLU A 108 -4.53 6.20 -22.19
N GLY A 109 -4.57 4.91 -22.55
CA GLY A 109 -4.51 4.44 -23.93
C GLY A 109 -3.09 4.36 -24.51
N ALA A 110 -2.08 4.12 -23.67
CA ALA A 110 -0.71 3.94 -24.12
C ALA A 110 -0.56 2.75 -25.06
N GLU A 111 0.27 2.89 -26.10
CA GLU A 111 0.56 1.82 -27.08
C GLU A 111 1.35 0.66 -26.44
N ASP A 112 2.30 0.95 -25.54
CA ASP A 112 2.97 -0.04 -24.70
C ASP A 112 2.88 0.34 -23.20
N PRO A 113 1.86 -0.16 -22.47
CA PRO A 113 1.71 0.08 -21.04
C PRO A 113 2.85 -0.47 -20.17
N LEU A 114 3.69 -1.37 -20.69
CA LEU A 114 4.80 -1.96 -19.94
C LEU A 114 6.08 -1.12 -20.05
N GLU A 115 6.21 -0.28 -21.07
CA GLU A 115 7.38 0.59 -21.23
C GLU A 115 7.48 1.57 -20.05
N ASP A 116 6.37 2.23 -19.73
CA ASP A 116 6.29 3.22 -18.66
C ASP A 116 6.56 2.56 -17.30
N TRP A 117 6.05 1.33 -17.11
CA TRP A 117 6.35 0.51 -15.95
C TRP A 117 7.84 0.15 -15.86
N ARG A 118 8.48 -0.38 -16.92
CA ARG A 118 9.91 -0.76 -16.91
C ARG A 118 10.83 0.40 -16.53
N THR A 119 10.45 1.59 -16.99
CA THR A 119 11.23 2.81 -16.81
C THR A 119 11.10 3.35 -15.38
N LYS A 120 9.88 3.34 -14.83
CA LYS A 120 9.57 3.94 -13.52
C LYS A 120 9.75 2.97 -12.36
N PHE A 121 9.51 1.67 -12.58
CA PHE A 121 9.52 0.65 -11.53
C PHE A 121 10.86 0.59 -10.80
N TRP A 122 11.98 0.58 -11.53
CA TRP A 122 13.29 0.45 -10.89
C TRP A 122 13.66 1.65 -10.03
N THR A 123 13.24 2.85 -10.43
CA THR A 123 13.42 4.06 -9.62
C THR A 123 12.62 3.95 -8.33
N SER A 124 11.33 3.59 -8.42
CA SER A 124 10.49 3.41 -7.23
C SER A 124 10.96 2.27 -6.32
N TYR A 125 11.42 1.17 -6.89
CA TYR A 125 11.91 0.01 -6.14
C TYR A 125 13.26 0.29 -5.44
N LYS A 126 14.15 1.07 -6.07
CA LYS A 126 15.41 1.49 -5.43
C LYS A 126 15.15 2.39 -4.22
N LEU A 127 14.27 3.39 -4.35
CA LEU A 127 13.87 4.25 -3.23
C LEU A 127 13.26 3.45 -2.07
N LEU A 128 12.41 2.49 -2.41
CA LEU A 128 11.81 1.57 -1.45
C LEU A 128 12.87 0.73 -0.71
N ARG A 129 13.86 0.20 -1.45
CA ARG A 129 14.98 -0.57 -0.88
C ARG A 129 15.86 0.27 0.04
N GLU A 130 16.12 1.53 -0.33
CA GLU A 130 16.90 2.46 0.51
C GLU A 130 16.17 2.78 1.83
N HIS A 131 14.85 3.02 1.78
CA HIS A 131 14.03 3.21 2.98
C HIS A 131 13.95 1.96 3.86
N LEU A 132 13.87 0.77 3.27
CA LEU A 132 13.91 -0.50 4.01
C LEU A 132 15.22 -0.73 4.77
N GLY A 133 16.34 -0.22 4.24
CA GLY A 133 17.63 -0.23 4.93
C GLY A 133 17.58 0.48 6.29
N GLY A 134 16.81 1.57 6.39
CA GLY A 134 16.55 2.27 7.66
C GLY A 134 15.64 1.50 8.61
N VAL A 135 14.62 0.81 8.11
CA VAL A 135 13.72 -0.03 8.93
C VAL A 135 14.47 -1.24 9.52
N MET A 136 15.46 -1.78 8.81
CA MET A 136 16.33 -2.83 9.35
C MET A 136 17.17 -2.35 10.54
N GLN A 137 17.48 -1.06 10.65
CA GLN A 137 18.19 -0.48 11.81
C GLN A 137 17.31 -0.29 13.05
N ILE A 138 15.98 -0.42 12.92
CA ILE A 138 15.03 -0.37 14.04
C ILE A 138 15.04 -1.69 14.82
N PHE A 139 15.56 -2.77 14.23
CA PHE A 139 15.78 -4.01 14.99
C PHE A 139 16.97 -3.83 15.93
N PRO A 140 16.82 -4.11 17.23
CA PRO A 140 17.93 -4.01 18.17
C PRO A 140 19.10 -4.89 17.71
N HIS A 141 20.29 -4.30 17.62
CA HIS A 141 21.51 -4.93 17.09
C HIS A 141 21.90 -6.24 17.79
N SER A 142 21.35 -6.50 18.98
CA SER A 142 21.56 -7.73 19.75
C SER A 142 20.90 -8.98 19.14
N GLU A 143 19.98 -8.85 18.17
CA GLU A 143 19.24 -9.99 17.60
C GLU A 143 19.53 -10.29 16.12
N VAL A 144 20.41 -9.50 15.49
CA VAL A 144 20.76 -9.61 14.06
C VAL A 144 22.21 -10.03 13.93
N ASP A 145 22.49 -11.15 13.26
CA ASP A 145 23.87 -11.56 12.98
C ASP A 145 24.53 -10.67 11.91
N MET A 146 25.86 -10.77 11.74
CA MET A 146 26.59 -9.93 10.78
C MET A 146 26.16 -10.12 9.31
N TRP A 147 25.31 -11.12 9.03
CA TRP A 147 24.77 -11.44 7.71
C TRP A 147 23.30 -11.02 7.56
N GLY A 148 22.74 -10.27 8.52
CA GLY A 148 21.36 -9.78 8.46
C GLY A 148 20.30 -10.83 8.75
N ARG A 149 20.68 -11.99 9.31
CA ARG A 149 19.73 -13.04 9.73
C ARG A 149 19.33 -12.84 11.19
N VAL A 150 18.02 -12.90 11.42
CA VAL A 150 17.43 -12.85 12.78
C VAL A 150 17.70 -14.19 13.48
N ARG A 151 18.44 -14.16 14.58
CA ARG A 151 18.87 -15.38 15.28
C ARG A 151 17.73 -15.89 16.19
N THR A 152 17.00 -16.91 15.76
CA THR A 152 16.01 -17.61 16.60
C THR A 152 16.70 -18.64 17.49
N SER A 153 17.39 -18.20 18.55
CA SER A 153 17.97 -19.15 19.50
C SER A 153 17.92 -18.62 20.94
N ARG A 154 16.71 -18.62 21.53
CA ARG A 154 16.56 -18.77 22.97
C ARG A 154 15.16 -19.24 23.38
N PHE A 155 14.80 -20.43 22.92
CA PHE A 155 13.86 -21.34 23.61
C PHE A 155 14.17 -22.80 23.18
N ARG A 156 15.44 -23.20 23.36
CA ARG A 156 15.86 -24.44 24.01
C ARG A 156 17.31 -24.31 24.42
#